data_AF-A0A0C9Z680-F1
#
_entry.id   AF-A0A0C9Z680-F1
#
_cell.length_a   1.000
_cell.length_b   1.000
_cell.length_c   1.000
_cell.angle_alpha   90.00
_cell.angle_beta   90.00
_cell.angle_gamma   90.00
#
_symmetry.space_group_name_H-M   'P 1'
#
loop_
_entity.id
_entity.type
_entity.pdbx_description
1 polymer ?
#
loop_
_entity_poly.entity_id
_entity_poly.type
_entity_poly.pdbx_seq_one_letter_code
_entity_poly.pdbx_strand_id
1 'polypeptide(L)'
;CSIPVFDGLLPAPHNQILMNLLFTMSHWHGLAKLRMHSDITLEILNQQTTHLGEQFHHFSDKVCAAYQTMELDREVGARSRRQAKDMTGQIQDPPVPKQPRRKKHFNIQTYKFHVLGDYVSSIRQFGTTDSYSTEPV
;
A
#
# COMPACT_ATOMS: atom_id res chain seq x y z
N CYS A 1 -13.80 -5.51 3.01
CA CYS A 1 -13.91 -5.79 1.57
C CYS A 1 -14.25 -4.48 0.86
N SER A 2 -13.47 -4.06 -0.14
CA SER A 2 -13.72 -2.83 -0.93
C SER A 2 -14.07 -3.09 -2.39
N ILE A 3 -14.00 -4.36 -2.85
CA ILE A 3 -14.16 -4.77 -4.25
C ILE A 3 -15.39 -4.15 -4.92
N PRO A 4 -16.61 -4.15 -4.32
CA PRO A 4 -17.80 -3.60 -4.99
C PRO A 4 -17.70 -2.11 -5.35
N VAL A 5 -16.89 -1.34 -4.63
CA VAL A 5 -16.71 0.11 -4.89
C VAL A 5 -15.84 0.37 -6.11
N PHE A 6 -14.97 -0.58 -6.45
CA PHE A 6 -14.02 -0.46 -7.55
C PHE A 6 -14.48 -1.18 -8.82
N ASP A 7 -15.54 -1.99 -8.75
CA ASP A 7 -16.01 -2.74 -9.91
C ASP A 7 -16.58 -1.81 -10.99
N GLY A 8 -16.05 -1.94 -12.21
CA GLY A 8 -16.38 -1.07 -13.34
C GLY A 8 -15.77 0.32 -13.27
N LEU A 9 -14.93 0.62 -12.25
CA LEU A 9 -14.32 1.94 -12.11
C LEU A 9 -13.34 2.24 -13.24
N LEU A 10 -12.59 1.22 -13.69
CA LEU A 10 -11.64 1.35 -14.79
C LEU A 10 -12.22 0.70 -16.04
N PRO A 11 -11.90 1.19 -17.26
CA PRO A 11 -12.22 0.48 -18.48
C PRO A 11 -11.45 -0.85 -18.58
N ALA A 12 -12.00 -1.81 -19.33
CA ALA A 12 -11.29 -3.03 -19.68
C ALA A 12 -10.04 -2.71 -20.55
N PRO A 13 -8.91 -3.42 -20.37
CA PRO A 13 -8.70 -4.59 -19.50
C PRO A 13 -8.30 -4.25 -18.05
N HIS A 14 -8.10 -2.98 -17.71
CA HIS A 14 -7.54 -2.56 -16.43
C HIS A 14 -8.44 -2.88 -15.23
N ASN A 15 -9.78 -2.91 -15.40
CA ASN A 15 -10.70 -3.32 -14.34
C ASN A 15 -10.37 -4.71 -13.80
N GLN A 16 -10.16 -5.68 -14.70
CA GLN A 16 -9.90 -7.06 -14.32
C GLN A 16 -8.63 -7.18 -13.48
N ILE A 17 -7.57 -6.46 -13.87
CA ILE A 17 -6.32 -6.43 -13.13
C ILE A 17 -6.53 -5.85 -11.72
N LEU A 18 -7.28 -4.76 -11.62
CA LEU A 18 -7.61 -4.16 -10.33
C LEU A 18 -8.45 -5.09 -9.46
N MET A 19 -9.47 -5.75 -10.03
CA MET A 19 -10.33 -6.70 -9.30
C MET A 19 -9.53 -7.89 -8.78
N ASN A 20 -8.66 -8.47 -9.62
CA ASN A 20 -7.78 -9.57 -9.23
C ASN A 20 -6.86 -9.15 -8.08
N LEU A 21 -6.23 -7.98 -8.17
CA LEU A 21 -5.37 -7.46 -7.10
C LEU A 21 -6.15 -7.28 -5.79
N LEU A 22 -7.33 -6.66 -5.83
CA LEU A 22 -8.15 -6.43 -4.63
C LEU A 22 -8.64 -7.75 -3.99
N PHE A 23 -8.96 -8.75 -4.82
CA PHE A 23 -9.29 -10.09 -4.36
C PHE A 23 -8.10 -10.75 -3.66
N THR A 24 -6.92 -10.75 -4.30
CA THR A 24 -5.69 -11.33 -3.73
C THR A 24 -5.30 -10.63 -2.42
N MET A 25 -5.41 -9.30 -2.36
CA MET A 25 -5.21 -8.55 -1.11
C MET A 25 -6.18 -8.98 -0.01
N SER A 26 -7.45 -9.17 -0.35
CA SER A 26 -8.48 -9.59 0.62
C SER A 26 -8.26 -11.02 1.11
N HIS A 27 -7.87 -11.93 0.23
CA HIS A 27 -7.54 -13.31 0.57
C HIS A 27 -6.30 -13.38 1.47
N TRP A 28 -5.22 -12.70 1.07
CA TRP A 28 -4.00 -12.60 1.87
C TRP A 28 -4.29 -11.99 3.25
N HIS A 29 -5.08 -10.92 3.32
CA HIS A 29 -5.44 -10.28 4.59
C HIS A 29 -6.24 -11.21 5.50
N GLY A 30 -7.19 -11.97 4.95
CA GLY A 30 -7.95 -12.97 5.69
C GLY A 30 -7.06 -14.04 6.31
N LEU A 31 -6.10 -14.56 5.53
CA LEU A 31 -5.12 -15.53 6.01
C LEU A 31 -4.19 -14.96 7.08
N ALA A 32 -3.67 -13.74 6.87
CA ALA A 32 -2.78 -13.08 7.82
C ALA A 32 -3.46 -12.71 9.15
N LYS A 33 -4.78 -12.73 9.21
CA LYS A 33 -5.61 -12.39 10.38
C LYS A 33 -6.27 -13.61 11.03
N LEU A 34 -5.91 -14.82 10.64
CA LEU A 34 -6.38 -16.01 11.34
C LEU A 34 -5.90 -15.98 12.80
N ARG A 35 -6.82 -16.25 13.74
CA ARG A 35 -6.51 -16.34 15.18
C ARG A 35 -5.68 -17.56 15.54
N MET A 36 -5.63 -18.53 14.64
CA MET A 36 -4.92 -19.79 14.82
C MET A 36 -4.36 -20.21 13.47
N HIS A 37 -3.07 -20.53 13.48
CA HIS A 37 -2.37 -21.03 12.30
C HIS A 37 -1.97 -22.50 12.49
N SER A 38 -2.05 -23.26 11.41
CA SER A 38 -1.41 -24.57 11.26
C SER A 38 -0.28 -24.44 10.24
N ASP A 39 0.56 -25.45 10.11
CA ASP A 39 1.61 -25.44 9.08
C ASP A 39 1.04 -25.28 7.66
N ILE A 40 -0.14 -25.85 7.41
CA ILE A 40 -0.84 -25.73 6.14
C ILE A 40 -1.28 -24.28 5.89
N THR A 41 -1.90 -23.61 6.87
CA THR A 41 -2.36 -22.23 6.65
C THR A 41 -1.20 -21.25 6.55
N LEU A 42 -0.08 -21.51 7.21
CA LEU A 42 1.16 -20.73 7.05
C LEU A 42 1.78 -20.92 5.67
N GLU A 43 1.78 -22.14 5.13
CA GLU A 43 2.25 -22.40 3.77
C GLU A 43 1.37 -21.69 2.73
N ILE A 44 0.04 -21.75 2.89
CA ILE A 44 -0.89 -21.02 2.02
C ILE A 44 -0.63 -19.51 2.12
N LEU A 45 -0.45 -18.96 3.33
CA LEU A 45 -0.11 -17.54 3.51
C LEU A 45 1.19 -17.17 2.80
N ASN A 46 2.23 -18.01 2.90
CA ASN A 46 3.51 -17.79 2.23
C ASN A 46 3.36 -17.72 0.70
N GLN A 47 2.63 -18.68 0.12
CA GLN A 47 2.34 -18.72 -1.31
C GLN A 47 1.50 -17.51 -1.74
N GLN A 48 0.48 -17.14 -0.96
CA GLN A 48 -0.33 -15.96 -1.23
C GLN A 48 0.47 -14.67 -1.13
N THR A 49 1.47 -14.56 -0.24
CA THR A 49 2.36 -13.40 -0.18
C THR A 49 3.16 -13.23 -1.47
N THR A 50 3.69 -14.33 -2.01
CA THR A 50 4.41 -14.32 -3.29
C THR A 50 3.48 -13.90 -4.42
N HIS A 51 2.30 -14.51 -4.51
CA HIS A 51 1.32 -14.19 -5.53
C HIS A 51 0.81 -12.74 -5.43
N LEU A 52 0.64 -12.21 -4.22
CA LEU A 52 0.29 -10.82 -3.98
C LEU A 52 1.36 -9.86 -4.53
N GLY A 53 2.63 -10.17 -4.32
CA GLY A 53 3.75 -9.43 -4.91
C GLY A 53 3.66 -9.39 -6.44
N GLU A 54 3.46 -10.54 -7.09
CA GLU A 54 3.29 -10.64 -8.54
C GLU A 54 2.12 -9.78 -9.04
N GLN A 55 0.97 -9.79 -8.34
CA GLN A 55 -0.18 -8.96 -8.70
C GLN A 55 0.12 -7.45 -8.57
N PHE A 56 0.88 -7.03 -7.56
CA PHE A 56 1.30 -5.63 -7.43
C PHE A 56 2.23 -5.21 -8.57
N HIS A 57 3.20 -6.05 -8.94
CA HIS A 57 4.08 -5.80 -10.08
C HIS A 57 3.27 -5.72 -11.38
N HIS A 58 2.36 -6.67 -11.62
CA HIS A 58 1.50 -6.66 -12.80
C HIS A 58 0.61 -5.39 -12.88
N PHE A 59 0.02 -4.98 -11.75
CA PHE A 59 -0.76 -3.73 -11.66
C PHE A 59 0.09 -2.50 -11.96
N SER A 60 1.31 -2.42 -11.41
CA SER A 60 2.25 -1.34 -11.69
C SER A 60 2.58 -1.25 -13.19
N ASP A 61 2.95 -2.38 -13.79
CA ASP A 61 3.46 -2.42 -15.15
C ASP A 61 2.37 -2.20 -16.21
N LYS A 62 1.15 -2.67 -15.95
CA LYS A 62 0.05 -2.61 -16.92
C LYS A 62 -0.91 -1.46 -16.67
N VAL A 63 -1.32 -1.25 -15.42
CA VAL A 63 -2.32 -0.23 -15.08
C VAL A 63 -1.64 1.10 -14.82
N CYS A 64 -0.67 1.17 -13.88
CA CYS A 64 -0.05 2.45 -13.55
C CYS A 64 0.72 3.08 -14.71
N ALA A 65 1.30 2.27 -15.61
CA ALA A 65 1.95 2.78 -16.82
C ALA A 65 0.97 3.47 -17.79
N ALA A 66 -0.30 3.05 -17.81
CA ALA A 66 -1.32 3.59 -18.71
C ALA A 66 -1.96 4.89 -18.20
N TYR A 67 -1.90 5.17 -16.90
CA TYR A 67 -2.53 6.35 -16.29
C TYR A 67 -1.48 7.33 -15.75
N GLN A 68 -1.47 8.55 -16.28
CA GLN A 68 -0.62 9.61 -15.77
C GLN A 68 -1.23 10.22 -14.50
N THR A 69 -0.73 9.81 -13.33
CA THR A 69 -1.15 10.40 -12.05
C THR A 69 -0.27 11.59 -11.67
N MET A 70 -0.87 12.59 -11.03
CA MET A 70 -0.23 13.83 -10.60
C MET A 70 -0.54 14.06 -9.12
N GLU A 71 0.30 14.85 -8.47
CA GLU A 71 0.01 15.31 -7.11
C GLU A 71 -1.32 16.04 -6.99
N LEU A 72 -2.01 15.82 -5.87
CA LEU A 72 -3.14 16.63 -5.47
C LEU A 72 -2.66 18.00 -4.98
N ASP A 73 -3.53 19.03 -5.04
CA ASP A 73 -3.19 20.37 -4.55
C ASP A 73 -2.77 20.39 -3.08
N ARG A 74 -3.37 19.51 -2.27
CA ARG A 74 -2.99 19.31 -0.87
C ARG A 74 -1.55 18.82 -0.73
N GLU A 75 -1.10 17.91 -1.60
CA GLU A 75 0.26 17.38 -1.59
C GLU A 75 1.28 18.42 -2.05
N VAL A 76 0.95 19.18 -3.10
CA VAL A 76 1.77 20.33 -3.55
C VAL A 76 1.94 21.33 -2.41
N GLY A 77 0.84 21.73 -1.76
CA GLY A 77 0.89 22.67 -0.63
C GLY A 77 1.70 22.14 0.55
N ALA A 78 1.58 20.84 0.87
CA ALA A 78 2.38 20.22 1.91
C ALA A 78 3.88 20.21 1.58
N ARG A 79 4.26 19.92 0.33
CA ARG A 79 5.65 19.98 -0.13
C ARG A 79 6.21 21.40 -0.07
N SER A 80 5.45 22.37 -0.58
CA SER A 80 5.84 23.79 -0.58
C SER A 80 6.13 24.28 0.85
N ARG A 81 5.29 23.92 1.84
CA ARG A 81 5.52 24.27 3.25
C ARG A 81 6.77 23.60 3.83
N ARG A 82 7.05 22.33 3.48
CA ARG A 82 8.26 21.63 3.92
C ARG A 82 9.52 22.29 3.38
N GLN A 83 9.53 22.61 2.09
CA GLN A 83 10.67 23.30 1.47
C GLN A 83 10.89 24.70 2.03
N ALA A 84 9.81 25.44 2.31
CA ALA A 84 9.92 26.71 3.01
C ALA A 84 10.57 26.54 4.39
N LYS A 85 10.11 25.56 5.19
CA LYS A 85 10.67 25.27 6.52
C LYS A 85 12.15 24.84 6.48
N ASP A 86 12.54 24.08 5.46
CA ASP A 86 13.94 23.63 5.29
C ASP A 86 14.85 24.78 4.83
N MET A 87 14.31 25.80 4.14
CA MET A 87 15.03 26.99 3.70
C MET A 87 15.08 28.09 4.77
N THR A 88 14.05 28.22 5.60
CA THR A 88 13.97 29.23 6.64
C THR A 88 13.99 28.59 8.02
N GLY A 89 15.19 28.46 8.58
CA GLY A 89 15.36 28.44 10.03
C GLY A 89 14.90 29.74 10.73
N GLN A 90 14.27 30.68 10.03
CA GLN A 90 13.85 31.97 10.57
C GLN A 90 12.50 32.49 10.03
N ILE A 91 11.76 33.00 10.99
CA ILE A 91 10.55 33.83 10.99
C ILE A 91 10.51 34.80 9.80
N GLN A 92 9.71 34.47 8.79
CA GLN A 92 8.91 35.37 7.93
C GLN A 92 8.30 34.52 6.83
N ASP A 93 6.97 34.50 6.69
CA ASP A 93 6.25 33.82 5.61
C ASP A 93 6.37 34.64 4.31
N PRO A 94 7.21 34.25 3.33
CA PRO A 94 7.08 34.80 2.00
C PRO A 94 5.87 34.12 1.34
N PRO A 95 5.21 34.75 0.36
CA PRO A 95 4.18 34.08 -0.42
C PRO A 95 4.86 32.93 -1.17
N VAL A 96 4.67 31.69 -0.69
CA VAL A 96 5.30 30.53 -1.32
C VAL A 96 4.70 30.36 -2.71
N PRO A 97 5.49 30.49 -3.79
CA PRO A 97 4.98 30.38 -5.15
C PRO A 97 4.31 29.02 -5.33
N LYS A 98 3.13 29.00 -5.99
CA LYS A 98 2.42 27.76 -6.33
C LYS A 98 3.31 26.91 -7.21
N GLN A 99 3.94 25.90 -6.60
CA GLN A 99 4.80 24.97 -7.32
C GLN A 99 3.98 24.13 -8.29
N PRO A 100 4.55 23.74 -9.44
CA PRO A 100 3.87 22.83 -10.34
C PRO A 100 3.63 21.47 -9.68
N ARG A 101 2.49 20.84 -10.01
CA ARG A 101 2.19 19.46 -9.63
C ARG A 101 3.23 18.54 -10.25
N ARG A 102 3.82 17.65 -9.45
CA ARG A 102 4.74 16.63 -9.97
C ARG A 102 3.96 15.37 -10.36
N LYS A 103 4.49 14.63 -11.34
CA LYS A 103 4.01 13.28 -11.66
C LYS A 103 4.19 12.39 -10.43
N LYS A 104 3.19 11.55 -10.17
CA LYS A 104 3.24 10.51 -9.16
C LYS A 104 3.21 9.15 -9.83
N HIS A 105 4.04 8.27 -9.29
CA HIS A 105 4.11 6.87 -9.69
C HIS A 105 3.80 6.02 -8.47
N PHE A 106 3.15 4.89 -8.71
CA PHE A 106 2.98 3.87 -7.70
C PHE A 106 4.36 3.33 -7.31
N ASN A 107 4.67 3.31 -6.01
CA ASN A 107 5.96 2.87 -5.50
C ASN A 107 5.80 1.61 -4.65
N ILE A 108 6.24 0.47 -5.21
CA ILE A 108 6.25 -0.83 -4.53
C ILE A 108 7.48 -0.97 -3.60
N GLN A 109 8.53 -0.18 -3.81
CA GLN A 109 9.77 -0.22 -3.00
C GLN A 109 9.60 0.57 -1.70
N THR A 110 8.58 0.23 -0.92
CA THR A 110 8.37 0.79 0.41
C THR A 110 8.36 -0.33 1.44
N TYR A 111 8.75 0.01 2.67
CA TYR A 111 8.72 -0.93 3.80
C TYR A 111 7.40 -1.70 3.91
N LYS A 112 6.27 -1.04 3.61
CA LYS A 112 4.93 -1.64 3.67
C LYS A 112 4.78 -2.88 2.78
N PHE A 113 5.45 -2.94 1.64
CA PHE A 113 5.40 -4.10 0.76
C PHE A 113 6.42 -5.15 1.17
N HIS A 114 7.63 -4.73 1.56
CA HIS A 114 8.68 -5.66 2.00
C HIS A 114 8.28 -6.45 3.25
N VAL A 115 7.67 -5.79 4.23
CA VAL A 115 7.25 -6.44 5.48
C VAL A 115 6.17 -7.50 5.28
N LEU A 116 5.47 -7.53 4.14
CA LEU A 116 4.49 -8.59 3.84
C LEU A 116 5.16 -9.97 3.81
N GLY A 117 6.41 -10.06 3.33
CA GLY A 117 7.22 -11.27 3.33
C GLY A 117 7.52 -11.81 4.72
N ASP A 118 7.59 -10.91 5.71
CA ASP A 118 7.97 -11.26 7.08
C ASP A 118 6.80 -11.79 7.92
N TYR A 119 5.57 -11.83 7.39
CA TYR A 119 4.40 -12.25 8.16
C TYR A 119 4.52 -13.70 8.64
N VAL A 120 4.89 -14.62 7.75
CA VAL A 120 4.95 -16.05 8.09
C VAL A 120 6.04 -16.33 9.13
N SER A 121 7.22 -15.74 8.96
CA SER A 121 8.31 -15.87 9.94
C SER A 121 7.92 -15.25 11.29
N SER A 122 7.30 -14.07 11.28
CA SER A 122 6.82 -13.39 12.50
C SER A 122 5.77 -14.22 13.23
N ILE A 123 4.80 -14.80 12.52
CA ILE A 123 3.76 -15.63 13.12
C ILE A 123 4.36 -16.90 13.73
N ARG A 124 5.34 -17.53 13.08
CA ARG A 124 6.03 -18.71 13.61
C ARG A 124 6.82 -18.40 14.89
N GLN A 125 7.46 -17.24 14.94
CA GLN A 125 8.35 -16.89 16.05
C GLN A 125 7.62 -16.31 17.25
N PHE A 126 6.59 -15.49 17.02
CA PHE A 126 5.93 -14.71 18.08
C PHE A 126 4.48 -15.14 18.30
N GLY A 127 3.83 -15.79 17.33
CA GLY A 127 2.41 -16.09 17.35
C GLY A 127 1.58 -15.05 16.57
N THR A 128 0.26 -15.17 16.65
CA THR A 128 -0.65 -14.31 15.87
C THR A 128 -0.76 -12.92 16.48
N THR A 129 -0.75 -11.88 15.63
CA THR A 129 -0.73 -10.48 16.10
C THR A 129 -2.05 -9.99 16.69
N ASP A 130 -3.14 -10.74 16.53
CA ASP A 130 -4.48 -10.38 17.00
C ASP A 130 -4.71 -10.64 18.50
N SER A 131 -3.78 -11.33 19.16
CA SER A 131 -3.89 -11.67 20.59
C SER A 131 -3.07 -10.76 21.52
N TYR A 132 -2.32 -9.79 21.00
CA TYR A 132 -1.59 -8.83 21.84
C TYR A 132 -2.49 -7.69 22.27
N SER A 133 -2.75 -7.58 23.58
CA SER A 133 -3.29 -6.35 24.17
C SER A 133 -2.13 -5.47 24.62
N THR A 134 -2.17 -4.19 24.24
CA THR A 134 -1.28 -3.16 24.80
C THR A 134 -1.91 -2.45 26.00
N GLU A 135 -3.09 -2.88 26.44
CA GLU A 135 -3.69 -2.34 27.66
C GLU A 135 -2.86 -2.77 28.87
N PRO A 136 -2.46 -1.83 29.75
CA PRO A 136 -1.77 -2.18 30.98
C PRO A 136 -2.70 -3.02 31.86
N VAL A 137 -2.18 -4.14 32.37
CA VAL A 137 -2.84 -4.98 33.38
C VAL A 137 -2.79 -4.30 34.74
#